data_AF-A0A0C6FQT9-F1
#
_entry.id   AF-A0A0C6FQT9-F1
#
_cell.length_a   1.000
_cell.length_b   1.000
_cell.length_c   1.000
_cell.angle_alpha   90.00
_cell.angle_beta   90.00
_cell.angle_gamma   90.00
#
_symmetry.space_group_name_H-M   'P 1'
#
loop_
_entity.id
_entity.type
_entity.pdbx_description
1 polymer ?
#
loop_
_entity_poly.entity_id
_entity_poly.type
_entity_poly.pdbx_seq_one_letter_code
_entity_poly.pdbx_strand_id
1 'polypeptide(L)'
;MGRPKTRKNVLADDAVIAAAVAPARFPAGRWPAAGRHPLVLLQQGAVNLAMSDLEGVDLFPVNGPPGTGKTTLLRDMVAALVVRRAEAMCAFDDPGKAFSESGYRPRIRNATVPVHRVDPRLRGFEMLVASSNNKAVENVSRELPSLKAIASDATGLRYFKTVADGISGDVEAWGLVAAVLGNASNRFAFREAMWADPDKGLRAYLAEAVGNPQ
;
A
#
# COMPACT_ATOMS: atom_id res chain seq x y z
N MET A 1 -29.23 10.45 10.89
CA MET A 1 -27.95 10.25 11.61
C MET A 1 -28.02 11.01 12.93
N GLY A 2 -27.87 10.32 14.06
CA GLY A 2 -27.87 10.95 15.38
C GLY A 2 -26.61 11.80 15.57
N ARG A 3 -26.75 12.96 16.23
CA ARG A 3 -25.58 13.74 16.66
C ARG A 3 -24.71 12.88 17.58
N PRO A 4 -23.37 12.95 17.47
CA PRO A 4 -22.50 12.25 18.40
C PRO A 4 -22.80 12.71 19.83
N LYS A 5 -22.98 11.76 20.75
CA LYS A 5 -23.36 12.02 22.16
C LYS A 5 -22.31 12.86 22.89
N THR A 6 -21.07 12.84 22.43
CA THR A 6 -19.94 13.59 22.99
C THR A 6 -19.01 14.02 21.87
N ARG A 7 -18.56 15.28 21.89
CA ARG A 7 -17.51 15.80 21.01
C ARG A 7 -16.31 16.18 21.86
N LYS A 8 -15.13 15.65 21.53
CA LYS A 8 -13.86 16.02 22.17
C LYS A 8 -13.07 16.90 21.21
N ASN A 9 -12.53 18.02 21.70
CA ASN A 9 -11.69 18.89 20.88
C ASN A 9 -10.23 18.44 20.98
N VAL A 10 -9.78 17.71 19.96
CA VAL A 10 -8.41 17.19 19.88
C VAL A 10 -7.36 18.33 19.91
N LEU A 11 -7.68 19.57 19.55
CA LEU A 11 -6.71 20.68 19.60
C LEU A 11 -6.58 21.35 20.97
N ALA A 12 -7.55 21.15 21.87
CA ALA A 12 -7.63 21.87 23.13
C ALA A 12 -7.62 20.95 24.37
N ASP A 13 -7.60 19.63 24.15
CA ASP A 13 -7.63 18.62 25.19
C ASP A 13 -6.37 17.77 25.14
N ASP A 14 -5.41 18.10 26.01
CA ASP A 14 -4.11 17.44 26.09
C ASP A 14 -4.24 15.95 26.40
N ALA A 15 -5.24 15.54 27.18
CA ALA A 15 -5.46 14.13 27.50
C ALA A 15 -5.91 13.35 26.27
N VAL A 16 -6.73 13.97 25.41
CA VAL A 16 -7.17 13.36 24.14
C VAL A 16 -6.00 13.23 23.16
N ILE A 17 -5.15 14.25 23.05
CA ILE A 17 -3.94 14.19 22.21
C ILE A 17 -2.98 13.13 22.72
N ALA A 18 -2.66 13.15 24.02
CA ALA A 18 -1.77 12.18 24.63
C ALA A 18 -2.27 10.74 24.40
N ALA A 19 -3.59 10.52 24.51
CA ALA A 19 -4.19 9.23 24.20
C ALA A 19 -4.08 8.85 22.72
N ALA A 20 -4.20 9.81 21.79
CA ALA A 20 -4.09 9.58 20.35
C ALA A 20 -2.65 9.27 19.91
N VAL A 21 -1.66 9.85 20.57
CA VAL A 21 -0.23 9.61 20.31
C VAL A 21 0.44 8.74 21.38
N ALA A 22 -0.34 7.93 22.09
CA ALA A 22 0.20 6.94 23.01
C ALA A 22 1.05 5.91 22.23
N PRO A 23 2.24 5.51 22.73
CA PRO A 23 3.12 4.57 22.02
C PRO A 23 2.42 3.27 21.56
N ALA A 24 1.50 2.76 22.37
CA ALA A 24 0.73 1.55 22.04
C ALA A 24 -0.20 1.68 20.81
N ARG A 25 -0.43 2.91 20.30
CA ARG A 25 -1.23 3.17 19.11
C ARG A 25 -0.41 3.37 17.84
N PHE A 26 0.91 3.42 17.95
CA PHE A 26 1.76 3.58 16.77
C PHE A 26 1.72 2.30 15.94
N PRO A 27 1.43 2.39 14.63
CA PRO A 27 1.60 1.24 13.76
C PRO A 27 3.07 0.80 13.72
N ALA A 28 3.31 -0.50 13.64
CA ALA A 28 4.66 -1.05 13.50
C ALA A 28 5.33 -0.63 12.18
N GLY A 29 4.53 -0.41 11.13
CA GLY A 29 4.99 0.08 9.84
C GLY A 29 4.91 1.60 9.72
N ARG A 30 5.98 2.21 9.24
CA ARG A 30 6.08 3.62 8.89
C ARG A 30 6.75 3.79 7.54
N TRP A 31 6.28 4.73 6.74
CA TRP A 31 6.89 4.99 5.44
C TRP A 31 8.31 5.54 5.63
N PRO A 32 9.32 4.97 4.96
CA PRO A 32 10.70 5.40 5.10
C PRO A 32 10.95 6.67 4.27
N ALA A 33 10.25 7.76 4.58
CA ALA A 33 10.32 9.02 3.84
C ALA A 33 11.72 9.65 3.85
N ALA A 34 12.02 10.45 2.84
CA ALA A 34 13.27 11.21 2.77
C ALA A 34 13.58 11.98 4.08
N GLY A 35 14.82 11.88 4.55
CA GLY A 35 15.26 12.49 5.81
C GLY A 35 14.71 11.85 7.09
N ARG A 36 13.84 10.82 6.99
CA ARG A 36 13.23 10.10 8.12
C ARG A 36 12.48 11.00 9.13
N HIS A 37 12.05 12.18 8.69
CA HIS A 37 11.34 13.14 9.54
C HIS A 37 10.00 12.58 10.04
N PRO A 38 9.72 12.64 11.37
CA PRO A 38 8.45 12.17 11.92
C PRO A 38 7.29 13.00 11.39
N LEU A 39 6.09 12.42 11.42
CA LEU A 39 4.86 13.17 11.25
C LEU A 39 4.74 14.23 12.34
N VAL A 40 4.14 15.38 12.02
CA VAL A 40 3.76 16.33 13.06
C VAL A 40 2.68 15.73 13.95
N LEU A 41 2.57 16.21 15.19
CA LEU A 41 1.74 15.63 16.25
C LEU A 41 0.33 15.21 15.79
N LEU A 42 -0.40 16.10 15.12
CA LEU A 42 -1.77 15.83 14.68
C LEU A 42 -1.85 14.87 13.50
N GLN A 43 -0.85 14.86 12.64
CA GLN A 43 -0.75 13.87 11.57
C GLN A 43 -0.50 12.48 12.15
N GLN A 44 0.42 12.37 13.12
CA GLN A 44 0.68 11.11 13.82
C GLN A 44 -0.56 10.62 14.57
N GLY A 45 -1.25 11.51 15.29
CA GLY A 45 -2.52 11.20 15.93
C GLY A 45 -3.57 10.70 14.93
N ALA A 46 -3.65 11.33 13.75
CA ALA A 46 -4.56 10.90 12.70
C ALA A 46 -4.23 9.48 12.17
N VAL A 47 -2.96 9.18 11.90
CA VAL A 47 -2.53 7.82 11.48
C VAL A 47 -2.82 6.81 12.59
N ASN A 48 -2.43 7.09 13.82
CA ASN A 48 -2.64 6.20 14.96
C ASN A 48 -4.12 5.86 15.16
N LEU A 49 -4.99 6.87 15.13
CA LEU A 49 -6.43 6.68 15.30
C LEU A 49 -7.07 5.99 14.10
N ALA A 50 -6.69 6.34 12.88
CA ALA A 50 -7.21 5.70 11.66
C ALA A 50 -6.79 4.23 11.52
N MET A 51 -5.63 3.86 12.07
CA MET A 51 -5.12 2.49 12.08
C MET A 51 -5.52 1.69 13.33
N SER A 52 -6.15 2.33 14.31
CA SER A 52 -6.68 1.69 15.51
C SER A 52 -8.06 1.08 15.24
N ASP A 53 -8.32 -0.09 15.80
CA ASP A 53 -9.67 -0.68 15.82
C ASP A 53 -10.54 0.04 16.88
N LEU A 54 -10.93 1.27 16.58
CA LEU A 54 -11.75 2.09 17.47
C LEU A 54 -13.21 1.62 17.41
N GLU A 55 -13.69 1.06 18.52
CA GLU A 55 -15.07 0.60 18.64
C GLU A 55 -16.07 1.73 18.30
N GLY A 56 -16.99 1.44 17.38
CA GLY A 56 -18.05 2.36 16.95
C GLY A 56 -17.59 3.53 16.05
N VAL A 57 -16.36 3.50 15.54
CA VAL A 57 -15.84 4.51 14.58
C VAL A 57 -15.65 3.89 13.20
N ASP A 58 -16.68 3.98 12.36
CA ASP A 58 -16.60 3.52 10.97
C ASP A 58 -16.02 4.56 10.00
N LEU A 59 -15.99 5.84 10.41
CA LEU A 59 -15.54 6.96 9.59
C LEU A 59 -14.67 7.91 10.40
N PHE A 60 -13.45 8.14 9.92
CA PHE A 60 -12.48 9.04 10.55
C PHE A 60 -12.16 10.23 9.62
N PRO A 61 -12.79 11.40 9.82
CA PRO A 61 -12.55 12.57 8.99
C PRO A 61 -11.22 13.24 9.36
N VAL A 62 -10.37 13.48 8.37
CA VAL A 62 -9.13 14.24 8.53
C VAL A 62 -9.20 15.52 7.73
N ASN A 63 -9.15 16.66 8.43
CA ASN A 63 -9.06 17.97 7.79
C ASN A 63 -7.61 18.34 7.57
N GLY A 64 -7.21 18.49 6.31
CA GLY A 64 -5.91 19.02 5.93
C GLY A 64 -6.08 20.21 4.99
N PRO A 65 -5.66 21.42 5.36
CA PRO A 65 -5.50 22.54 4.41
C PRO A 65 -4.59 22.17 3.21
N PRO A 66 -4.54 22.98 2.14
CA PRO A 66 -3.58 22.80 1.06
C PRO A 66 -2.14 22.75 1.60
N GLY A 67 -1.31 21.82 1.09
CA GLY A 67 0.09 21.68 1.52
C GLY A 67 0.33 20.94 2.83
N THR A 68 -0.69 20.50 3.57
CA THR A 68 -0.51 19.88 4.91
C THR A 68 -0.23 18.38 4.90
N GLY A 69 0.51 17.88 3.90
CA GLY A 69 1.03 16.50 3.91
C GLY A 69 -0.02 15.37 3.88
N LYS A 70 -1.17 15.55 3.21
CA LYS A 70 -2.18 14.48 3.05
C LYS A 70 -1.60 13.23 2.38
N THR A 71 -0.73 13.40 1.39
CA THR A 71 0.00 12.27 0.77
C THR A 71 0.95 11.60 1.76
N THR A 72 1.52 12.34 2.71
CA THR A 72 2.36 11.79 3.78
C THR A 72 1.55 10.88 4.71
N LEU A 73 0.35 11.31 5.11
CA LEU A 73 -0.57 10.45 5.87
C LEU A 73 -0.88 9.14 5.13
N LEU A 74 -1.19 9.26 3.84
CA LEU A 74 -1.49 8.10 3.01
C LEU A 74 -0.31 7.14 2.93
N ARG A 75 0.92 7.65 2.76
CA ARG A 75 2.16 6.86 2.75
C ARG A 75 2.32 6.05 4.02
N ASP A 76 2.14 6.68 5.19
CA ASP A 76 2.25 5.98 6.47
C ASP A 76 1.15 4.94 6.67
N MET A 77 -0.08 5.21 6.23
CA MET A 77 -1.14 4.20 6.23
C MET A 77 -0.82 3.00 5.31
N VAL A 78 -0.27 3.25 4.11
CA VAL A 78 0.18 2.18 3.20
C VAL A 78 1.27 1.34 3.86
N ALA A 79 2.29 1.96 4.44
CA ALA A 79 3.35 1.24 5.13
C ALA A 79 2.82 0.43 6.32
N ALA A 80 1.92 1.00 7.11
CA ALA A 80 1.28 0.32 8.23
C ALA A 80 0.50 -0.93 7.78
N LEU A 81 -0.32 -0.83 6.73
CA LEU A 81 -1.08 -1.98 6.20
C LEU A 81 -0.17 -3.06 5.60
N VAL A 82 0.88 -2.67 4.87
CA VAL A 82 1.86 -3.61 4.30
C VAL A 82 2.56 -4.39 5.43
N VAL A 83 3.00 -3.70 6.49
CA VAL A 83 3.66 -4.35 7.63
C VAL A 83 2.69 -5.24 8.40
N ARG A 84 1.47 -4.78 8.71
CA ARG A 84 0.46 -5.62 9.38
C ARG A 84 0.13 -6.89 8.59
N ARG A 85 0.06 -6.80 7.26
CA ARG A 85 -0.14 -7.97 6.39
C ARG A 85 1.08 -8.90 6.40
N ALA A 86 2.29 -8.35 6.43
CA ALA A 86 3.51 -9.14 6.55
C ALA A 86 3.59 -9.86 7.90
N GLU A 87 3.22 -9.22 9.00
CA GLU A 87 3.11 -9.85 10.32
C GLU A 87 2.12 -11.02 10.31
N ALA A 88 0.96 -10.85 9.67
CA ALA A 88 0.00 -11.94 9.49
C ALA A 88 0.55 -13.09 8.63
N MET A 89 1.36 -12.80 7.61
CA MET A 89 2.05 -13.80 6.79
C MET A 89 3.10 -14.58 7.60
N CYS A 90 3.82 -13.91 8.50
CA CYS A 90 4.81 -14.55 9.38
C CYS A 90 4.20 -15.56 10.37
N ALA A 91 2.88 -15.57 10.56
CA ALA A 91 2.20 -16.56 11.39
C ALA A 91 2.01 -17.93 10.69
N PHE A 92 2.47 -18.08 9.44
CA PHE A 92 2.46 -19.32 8.70
C PHE A 92 3.89 -19.90 8.65
N ASP A 93 4.05 -21.16 9.04
CA ASP A 93 5.34 -21.88 8.92
C ASP A 93 5.77 -22.01 7.45
N ASP A 94 4.80 -22.08 6.55
CA ASP A 94 4.97 -22.11 5.11
C ASP A 94 4.00 -21.10 4.47
N PRO A 95 4.50 -19.97 3.93
CA PRO A 95 3.68 -18.94 3.27
C PRO A 95 2.80 -19.48 2.14
N GLY A 96 3.22 -20.57 1.48
CA GLY A 96 2.42 -21.22 0.43
C GLY A 96 1.08 -21.75 0.93
N LYS A 97 1.00 -22.17 2.21
CA LYS A 97 -0.25 -22.64 2.84
C LYS A 97 -1.29 -21.55 3.00
N ALA A 98 -0.91 -20.27 2.88
CA ALA A 98 -1.87 -19.17 2.87
C ALA A 98 -2.68 -19.10 1.56
N PHE A 99 -2.33 -19.90 0.55
CA PHE A 99 -2.97 -19.91 -0.76
C PHE A 99 -3.47 -21.33 -1.08
N SER A 100 -4.74 -21.61 -0.78
CA SER A 100 -5.36 -22.91 -1.07
C SER A 100 -6.03 -22.92 -2.45
N GLU A 101 -6.04 -24.03 -3.17
CA GLU A 101 -6.81 -24.14 -4.41
C GLU A 101 -8.30 -23.80 -4.19
N SER A 102 -8.86 -22.96 -5.07
CA SER A 102 -10.27 -22.60 -5.01
C SER A 102 -11.20 -23.63 -5.64
N GLY A 103 -10.66 -24.60 -6.36
CA GLY A 103 -11.39 -25.50 -7.27
C GLY A 103 -11.77 -24.83 -8.61
N TYR A 104 -11.64 -23.51 -8.74
CA TYR A 104 -11.88 -22.79 -9.99
C TYR A 104 -10.65 -22.84 -10.89
N ARG A 105 -10.82 -23.36 -12.11
CA ARG A 105 -9.75 -23.61 -13.08
C ARG A 105 -10.14 -23.09 -14.46
N PRO A 106 -10.12 -21.77 -14.70
CA PRO A 106 -10.46 -21.21 -15.99
C PRO A 106 -9.47 -21.64 -17.08
N ARG A 107 -9.99 -21.80 -18.30
CA ARG A 107 -9.16 -22.00 -19.50
C ARG A 107 -8.73 -20.62 -20.02
N ILE A 108 -7.42 -20.37 -20.02
CA ILE A 108 -6.80 -19.15 -20.54
C ILE A 108 -5.97 -19.55 -21.76
N ARG A 109 -6.46 -19.19 -22.95
CA ARG A 109 -5.89 -19.64 -24.24
C ARG A 109 -5.82 -21.18 -24.30
N ASN A 110 -4.60 -21.73 -24.24
CA ASN A 110 -4.34 -23.17 -24.34
C ASN A 110 -3.98 -23.81 -22.99
N ALA A 111 -4.02 -23.05 -21.88
CA ALA A 111 -3.67 -23.54 -20.56
C ALA A 111 -4.87 -23.48 -19.60
N THR A 112 -4.95 -24.43 -18.68
CA THR A 112 -5.87 -24.39 -17.54
C THR A 112 -5.09 -23.93 -16.32
N VAL A 113 -5.49 -22.80 -15.73
CA VAL A 113 -4.74 -22.15 -14.65
C VAL A 113 -5.51 -22.31 -13.33
N PRO A 114 -4.92 -22.87 -12.27
CA PRO A 114 -5.57 -22.96 -10.97
C PRO A 114 -5.68 -21.58 -10.30
N VAL A 115 -6.88 -21.21 -9.87
CA VAL A 115 -7.10 -20.03 -9.05
C VAL A 115 -7.02 -20.43 -7.57
N HIS A 116 -6.29 -19.64 -6.78
CA HIS A 116 -6.12 -19.88 -5.36
C HIS A 116 -6.99 -18.91 -4.54
N ARG A 117 -7.49 -19.37 -3.39
CA ARG A 117 -8.08 -18.53 -2.35
C ARG A 117 -7.00 -18.11 -1.37
N VAL A 118 -7.10 -16.86 -0.92
CA VAL A 118 -6.23 -16.31 0.12
C VAL A 118 -6.83 -16.62 1.50
N ASP A 119 -6.01 -17.10 2.43
CA ASP A 119 -6.40 -17.36 3.82
C ASP A 119 -7.02 -16.09 4.46
N PRO A 120 -8.12 -16.22 5.22
CA PRO A 120 -8.77 -15.10 5.88
C PRO A 120 -7.85 -14.19 6.69
N ARG A 121 -6.78 -14.72 7.29
CA ARG A 121 -5.79 -13.97 8.06
C ARG A 121 -4.99 -12.97 7.24
N LEU A 122 -4.94 -13.10 5.91
CA LEU A 122 -4.24 -12.19 5.00
C LEU A 122 -5.16 -11.19 4.29
N ARG A 123 -6.44 -11.15 4.67
CA ARG A 123 -7.47 -10.24 4.16
C ARG A 123 -7.71 -9.10 5.16
N GLY A 124 -8.32 -8.01 4.71
CA GLY A 124 -8.62 -6.84 5.56
C GLY A 124 -7.49 -5.80 5.60
N PHE A 125 -6.45 -5.98 4.77
CA PHE A 125 -5.35 -5.03 4.61
C PHE A 125 -5.45 -4.22 3.32
N GLU A 126 -6.54 -4.40 2.58
CA GLU A 126 -6.80 -3.70 1.32
C GLU A 126 -7.09 -2.22 1.58
N MET A 127 -6.53 -1.36 0.74
CA MET A 127 -6.81 0.08 0.77
C MET A 127 -7.46 0.50 -0.55
N LEU A 128 -8.60 1.19 -0.46
CA LEU A 128 -9.23 1.86 -1.59
C LEU A 128 -9.04 3.37 -1.46
N VAL A 129 -8.26 3.95 -2.38
CA VAL A 129 -8.10 5.40 -2.48
C VAL A 129 -8.99 5.90 -3.61
N ALA A 130 -9.93 6.78 -3.28
CA ALA A 130 -10.83 7.40 -4.25
C ALA A 130 -10.75 8.92 -4.15
N SER A 131 -10.90 9.60 -5.29
CA SER A 131 -10.97 11.05 -5.38
C SER A 131 -11.91 11.45 -6.50
N SER A 132 -12.62 12.56 -6.34
CA SER A 132 -13.38 13.19 -7.42
C SER A 132 -12.48 13.85 -8.48
N ASN A 133 -11.18 13.94 -8.23
CA ASN A 133 -10.19 14.44 -9.16
C ASN A 133 -9.24 13.31 -9.60
N ASN A 134 -9.42 12.84 -10.84
CA ASN A 134 -8.60 11.77 -11.43
C ASN A 134 -7.10 12.08 -11.39
N LYS A 135 -6.70 13.35 -11.55
CA LYS A 135 -5.29 13.75 -11.48
C LYS A 135 -4.69 13.51 -10.08
N ALA A 136 -5.49 13.63 -9.02
CA ALA A 136 -5.01 13.38 -7.67
C ALA A 136 -4.68 11.90 -7.44
N VAL A 137 -5.53 10.99 -7.94
CA VAL A 137 -5.28 9.53 -7.84
C VAL A 137 -4.09 9.13 -8.70
N GLU A 138 -3.96 9.71 -9.90
CA GLU A 138 -2.81 9.49 -10.76
C GLU A 138 -1.51 9.96 -10.11
N ASN A 139 -1.48 11.17 -9.54
CA ASN A 139 -0.29 11.70 -8.87
C ASN A 139 0.15 10.82 -7.70
N VAL A 140 -0.79 10.38 -6.85
CA VAL A 140 -0.49 9.43 -5.77
C VAL A 140 0.13 8.14 -6.33
N SER A 141 -0.46 7.60 -7.39
CA SER A 141 0.01 6.35 -8.00
C SER A 141 1.41 6.45 -8.62
N ARG A 142 1.80 7.65 -9.11
CA ARG A 142 3.15 7.94 -9.62
C ARG A 142 4.15 8.26 -8.53
N GLU A 143 3.70 8.92 -7.45
CA GLU A 143 4.58 9.35 -6.36
C GLU A 143 5.02 8.20 -5.45
N LEU A 144 4.15 7.24 -5.16
CA LEU A 144 4.44 6.13 -4.25
C LEU A 144 5.68 5.29 -4.66
N PRO A 145 5.83 4.85 -5.92
CA PRO A 145 6.98 4.03 -6.31
C PRO A 145 8.26 4.86 -6.56
N SER A 146 8.20 6.19 -6.63
CA SER A 146 9.36 7.03 -6.94
C SER A 146 10.49 6.87 -5.92
N LEU A 147 11.73 6.65 -6.36
CA LEU A 147 12.89 6.54 -5.48
C LEU A 147 13.07 7.77 -4.57
N LYS A 148 12.64 8.95 -5.03
CA LYS A 148 12.66 10.20 -4.24
C LYS A 148 11.63 10.21 -3.10
N ALA A 149 10.67 9.29 -3.10
CA ALA A 149 9.66 9.17 -2.04
C ALA A 149 10.19 8.42 -0.80
N ILE A 150 11.37 7.80 -0.89
CA ILE A 150 12.01 7.10 0.22
C ILE A 150 13.36 7.73 0.59
N ALA A 151 13.86 7.41 1.78
CA ALA A 151 15.16 7.84 2.26
C ALA A 151 16.30 7.22 1.43
N SER A 152 17.35 7.99 1.19
CA SER A 152 18.52 7.55 0.41
C SER A 152 19.28 6.39 1.06
N ASP A 153 19.18 6.26 2.39
CA ASP A 153 19.74 5.17 3.18
C ASP A 153 18.88 3.88 3.15
N ALA A 154 17.67 3.92 2.59
CA ALA A 154 16.81 2.75 2.40
C ALA A 154 17.21 1.97 1.13
N THR A 155 18.47 1.55 1.06
CA THR A 155 19.09 0.93 -0.12
C THR A 155 18.53 -0.46 -0.43
N GLY A 156 18.05 -1.19 0.59
CA GLY A 156 17.48 -2.53 0.45
C GLY A 156 16.05 -2.59 -0.10
N LEU A 157 15.35 -1.45 -0.18
CA LEU A 157 13.98 -1.41 -0.70
C LEU A 157 14.01 -1.39 -2.23
N ARG A 158 14.14 -2.58 -2.84
CA ARG A 158 14.25 -2.80 -4.29
C ARG A 158 13.26 -3.83 -4.83
N TYR A 159 12.09 -3.91 -4.21
CA TYR A 159 11.06 -4.91 -4.54
C TYR A 159 10.62 -4.81 -6.00
N PHE A 160 11.02 -5.80 -6.82
CA PHE A 160 10.82 -5.80 -8.28
C PHE A 160 11.24 -4.50 -8.98
N LYS A 161 12.36 -3.89 -8.57
CA LYS A 161 12.82 -2.58 -9.09
C LYS A 161 12.86 -2.53 -10.62
N THR A 162 13.44 -3.53 -11.28
CA THR A 162 13.54 -3.59 -12.75
C THR A 162 12.17 -3.51 -13.44
N VAL A 163 11.18 -4.25 -12.92
CA VAL A 163 9.80 -4.22 -13.41
C VAL A 163 9.18 -2.85 -13.14
N ALA A 164 9.40 -2.31 -11.93
CA ALA A 164 8.85 -1.03 -11.49
C ALA A 164 9.37 0.15 -12.31
N ASP A 165 10.65 0.15 -12.67
CA ASP A 165 11.26 1.15 -13.55
C ASP A 165 10.59 1.09 -14.95
N GLY A 166 10.40 -0.11 -15.49
CA GLY A 166 9.70 -0.31 -16.77
C GLY A 166 8.27 0.23 -16.79
N ILE A 167 7.56 0.18 -15.66
CA ILE A 167 6.21 0.75 -15.51
C ILE A 167 6.23 2.26 -15.28
N SER A 168 7.24 2.75 -14.55
CA SER A 168 7.33 4.15 -14.13
C SER A 168 7.88 5.08 -15.21
N GLY A 169 8.47 4.51 -16.28
CA GLY A 169 9.02 5.27 -17.40
C GLY A 169 10.27 6.04 -16.98
N ASP A 170 10.23 7.37 -17.11
CA ASP A 170 11.37 8.25 -16.80
C ASP A 170 11.59 8.47 -15.29
N VAL A 171 10.65 8.03 -14.44
CA VAL A 171 10.80 8.12 -12.99
C VAL A 171 11.47 6.87 -12.48
N GLU A 172 12.67 7.01 -11.92
CA GLU A 172 13.31 5.91 -11.21
C GLU A 172 12.45 5.47 -10.02
N ALA A 173 12.11 4.18 -10.00
CA ALA A 173 11.33 3.57 -8.95
C ALA A 173 12.23 2.87 -7.91
N TRP A 174 11.81 2.89 -6.65
CA TRP A 174 12.39 2.02 -5.63
C TRP A 174 11.77 0.62 -5.65
N GLY A 175 10.52 0.47 -6.09
CA GLY A 175 9.88 -0.83 -6.19
C GLY A 175 8.45 -0.79 -6.73
N LEU A 176 7.91 -1.98 -7.03
CA LEU A 176 6.57 -2.16 -7.60
C LEU A 176 5.52 -2.11 -6.49
N VAL A 177 5.02 -0.90 -6.18
CA VAL A 177 4.05 -0.69 -5.07
C VAL A 177 2.74 -0.08 -5.53
N ALA A 178 2.77 0.67 -6.65
CA ALA A 178 1.61 1.28 -7.26
C ALA A 178 1.86 1.48 -8.75
N ALA A 179 0.78 1.64 -9.52
CA ALA A 179 0.83 1.95 -10.94
C ALA A 179 -0.42 2.74 -11.36
N VAL A 180 -0.31 3.55 -12.41
CA VAL A 180 -1.44 4.29 -12.96
C VAL A 180 -2.25 3.39 -13.89
N LEU A 181 -3.53 3.16 -13.59
CA LEU A 181 -4.38 2.24 -14.36
C LEU A 181 -5.68 2.86 -14.92
N GLY A 182 -6.05 4.09 -14.54
CA GLY A 182 -7.42 4.63 -14.66
C GLY A 182 -8.09 4.69 -16.04
N ASN A 183 -7.42 4.28 -17.13
CA ASN A 183 -8.00 4.18 -18.47
C ASN A 183 -7.46 2.95 -19.24
N ALA A 184 -8.05 2.63 -20.39
CA ALA A 184 -7.70 1.41 -21.15
C ALA A 184 -6.24 1.40 -21.62
N SER A 185 -5.73 2.53 -22.11
CA SER A 185 -4.35 2.66 -22.56
C SER A 185 -3.35 2.43 -21.42
N ASN A 186 -3.62 2.98 -20.23
CA ASN A 186 -2.79 2.79 -19.05
C ASN A 186 -2.79 1.33 -18.58
N ARG A 187 -3.95 0.66 -18.58
CA ARG A 187 -4.01 -0.78 -18.24
C ARG A 187 -3.25 -1.64 -19.25
N PHE A 188 -3.34 -1.31 -20.53
CA PHE A 188 -2.60 -2.00 -21.57
C PHE A 188 -1.09 -1.82 -21.37
N ALA A 189 -0.62 -0.58 -21.25
CA ALA A 189 0.79 -0.28 -21.01
C ALA A 189 1.33 -0.95 -19.74
N PHE A 190 0.57 -0.91 -18.64
CA PHE A 190 0.93 -1.62 -17.41
C PHE A 190 1.05 -3.12 -17.63
N ARG A 191 0.07 -3.76 -18.30
CA ARG A 191 0.12 -5.20 -18.57
C ARG A 191 1.35 -5.58 -19.39
N GLU A 192 1.66 -4.80 -20.42
CA GLU A 192 2.81 -5.07 -21.27
C GLU A 192 4.12 -4.95 -20.49
N ALA A 193 4.34 -3.83 -19.79
CA ALA A 193 5.57 -3.60 -19.02
C ALA A 193 5.71 -4.52 -17.78
N MET A 194 4.63 -4.71 -17.03
CA MET A 194 4.66 -5.49 -15.79
C MET A 194 4.77 -6.99 -16.04
N TRP A 195 4.05 -7.50 -17.04
CA TRP A 195 3.88 -8.95 -17.24
C TRP A 195 4.49 -9.46 -18.53
N ALA A 196 4.23 -8.81 -19.67
CA ALA A 196 4.54 -9.38 -20.98
C ALA A 196 5.96 -9.13 -21.46
N ASP A 197 6.62 -8.08 -20.97
CA ASP A 197 7.98 -7.70 -21.33
C ASP A 197 8.93 -8.91 -21.22
N PRO A 198 9.63 -9.27 -22.30
CA PRO A 198 10.42 -10.49 -22.37
C PRO A 198 11.68 -10.45 -21.50
N ASP A 199 12.21 -9.27 -21.22
CA ASP A 199 13.50 -9.10 -20.54
C ASP A 199 13.31 -8.65 -19.08
N LYS A 200 12.30 -7.82 -18.84
CA LYS A 200 12.10 -7.10 -17.57
C LYS A 200 10.76 -7.39 -16.90
N GLY A 201 9.87 -8.15 -17.56
CA GLY A 201 8.54 -8.47 -17.04
C GLY A 201 8.54 -9.60 -16.00
N LEU A 202 7.52 -9.60 -15.13
CA LEU A 202 7.35 -10.63 -14.10
C LEU A 202 7.19 -12.04 -14.68
N ARG A 203 6.62 -12.20 -15.88
CA ARG A 203 6.47 -13.52 -16.50
C ARG A 203 7.82 -14.17 -16.76
N ALA A 204 8.78 -13.42 -17.31
CA ALA A 204 10.14 -13.90 -17.56
C ALA A 204 10.86 -14.16 -16.22
N TYR A 205 10.81 -13.20 -15.30
CA TYR A 205 11.41 -13.34 -13.98
C TYR A 205 10.94 -14.59 -13.22
N LEU A 206 9.62 -14.83 -13.18
CA LEU A 206 9.05 -15.99 -12.48
C LEU A 206 9.37 -17.31 -13.19
N ALA A 207 9.45 -17.31 -14.53
CA ALA A 207 9.85 -18.49 -15.29
C ALA A 207 11.28 -18.91 -14.94
N GLU A 208 12.20 -17.94 -14.89
CA GLU A 208 13.58 -18.16 -14.44
C GLU A 208 13.65 -18.62 -12.98
N ALA A 209 12.91 -17.96 -12.07
CA ALA A 209 12.93 -18.29 -10.65
C ALA A 209 12.46 -19.72 -10.33
N VAL A 210 11.61 -20.30 -11.19
CA VAL A 210 11.09 -21.67 -11.06
C VAL A 210 11.92 -22.67 -11.90
N GLY A 211 12.99 -22.21 -12.57
CA GLY A 211 13.89 -23.07 -13.34
C GLY A 211 13.33 -23.50 -14.70
N ASN A 212 12.41 -22.73 -15.27
CA ASN A 212 11.82 -22.97 -16.60
C ASN A 212 12.03 -21.74 -17.51
N PRO A 213 13.28 -21.43 -17.90
CA PRO A 213 13.60 -20.30 -18.77
C PRO A 213 12.81 -20.38 -20.09
N GLN A 214 12.44 -19.22 -20.65
CA GLN A 214 11.69 -19.15 -21.92
C GLN A 214 12.56 -19.39 -23.15
#